data_AF-A0A934XW75-F1
#
_entry.id   AF-A0A934XW75-F1
#
_cell.length_a   1.000
_cell.length_b   1.000
_cell.length_c   1.000
_cell.angle_alpha   90.00
_cell.angle_beta   90.00
_cell.angle_gamma   90.00
#
_symmetry.space_group_name_H-M   'P 1'
#
loop_
_entity.id
_entity.type
_entity.pdbx_description
1 polymer ?
#
loop_
_entity_poly.entity_id
_entity_poly.type
_entity_poly.pdbx_seq_one_letter_code
_entity_poly.pdbx_strand_id
1 'polypeptide(L)'
;MGGDGSIYLALKYPDVFSVAAPCLAHTIGHGIPYGHRRPRIDKLPKISMPDSGNWGSIGLCPSARHASNPDKPPFYLDTPFAIVDGKTQIVPEVFDKVAASDPADEVDRFLAQPERLNAILIFHGNQTATIVPVELARDFDKLLSDRGVEHEYLEEANGGHCDFLFTPVVTFMSAHLVGEEQP
;
A
#
# COMPACT_ATOMS: atom_id res chain seq x y z
N MET A 1 3.23 6.65 1.28
CA MET A 1 2.14 5.81 0.72
C MET A 1 2.58 5.12 -0.60
N GLY A 2 3.65 4.33 -0.57
CA GLY A 2 4.13 3.59 -1.76
C GLY A 2 4.42 2.12 -1.49
N GLY A 3 4.70 1.74 -0.24
CA GLY A 3 5.11 0.37 0.11
C GLY A 3 4.10 -0.71 -0.23
N ASP A 4 2.81 -0.45 -0.01
CA ASP A 4 1.68 -1.34 -0.36
C ASP A 4 1.57 -1.56 -1.88
N GLY A 5 1.69 -0.50 -2.70
CA GLY A 5 1.74 -0.65 -4.16
C GLY A 5 2.98 -1.43 -4.62
N SER A 6 4.14 -1.14 -4.04
CA SER A 6 5.40 -1.82 -4.37
C SER A 6 5.36 -3.31 -4.03
N ILE A 7 4.87 -3.68 -2.84
CA ILE A 7 4.78 -5.09 -2.46
C ILE A 7 3.71 -5.82 -3.24
N TYR A 8 2.57 -5.17 -3.53
CA TYR A 8 1.55 -5.74 -4.40
C TYR A 8 2.14 -6.14 -5.76
N LEU A 9 2.90 -5.24 -6.40
CA LEU A 9 3.55 -5.54 -7.68
C LEU A 9 4.58 -6.66 -7.57
N ALA A 10 5.38 -6.68 -6.50
CA ALA A 10 6.39 -7.72 -6.30
C ALA A 10 5.77 -9.11 -6.09
N LEU A 11 4.71 -9.21 -5.29
CA LEU A 11 3.97 -10.47 -5.08
C LEU A 11 3.23 -10.93 -6.34
N LYS A 12 2.74 -9.98 -7.14
CA LYS A 12 2.01 -10.26 -8.39
C LYS A 12 2.91 -10.69 -9.54
N TYR A 13 4.14 -10.17 -9.60
CA TYR A 13 5.10 -10.41 -10.68
C TYR A 13 6.49 -10.83 -10.14
N PRO A 14 6.58 -11.98 -9.45
CA PRO A 14 7.85 -12.47 -8.90
C PRO A 14 8.85 -12.92 -9.98
N ASP A 15 8.43 -13.01 -11.23
CA ASP A 15 9.26 -13.24 -12.41
C ASP A 15 9.98 -11.96 -12.89
N VAL A 16 9.44 -10.78 -12.55
CA VAL A 16 10.01 -9.47 -12.92
C VAL A 16 10.88 -8.92 -11.79
N PHE A 17 10.44 -9.09 -10.54
CA PHE A 17 11.12 -8.56 -9.37
C PHE A 17 11.84 -9.68 -8.63
N SER A 18 13.12 -9.48 -8.30
CA SER A 18 13.90 -10.45 -7.53
C SER A 18 13.82 -10.20 -6.02
N VAL A 19 13.82 -8.94 -5.59
CA VAL A 19 13.83 -8.55 -4.17
C VAL A 19 12.81 -7.44 -3.94
N ALA A 20 12.04 -7.53 -2.85
CA ALA A 20 11.11 -6.49 -2.42
C ALA A 20 11.50 -5.96 -1.04
N ALA A 21 11.80 -4.67 -0.93
CA ALA A 21 12.04 -4.03 0.36
C ALA A 21 11.20 -2.75 0.51
N PRO A 22 9.85 -2.88 0.47
CA PRO A 22 8.96 -1.74 0.60
C PRO A 22 9.03 -1.05 1.97
N CYS A 23 9.12 0.28 1.96
CA CYS A 23 8.88 1.09 3.15
C CYS A 23 7.38 1.34 3.33
N LEU A 24 6.87 1.13 4.55
CA LEU A 24 5.45 1.25 4.89
C LEU A 24 4.55 0.32 4.07
N ALA A 25 5.00 -0.90 3.75
CA ALA A 25 4.10 -1.93 3.24
C ALA A 25 3.12 -2.37 4.33
N HIS A 26 1.86 -2.46 3.96
CA HIS A 26 0.76 -2.86 4.82
C HIS A 26 -0.40 -3.38 3.97
N THR A 27 -1.33 -4.10 4.59
CA THR A 27 -2.59 -4.47 3.96
C THR A 27 -3.49 -3.26 3.82
N ILE A 28 -4.28 -3.19 2.75
CA ILE A 28 -5.33 -2.19 2.56
C ILE A 28 -6.58 -2.54 3.41
N GLY A 29 -6.71 -3.79 3.86
CA GLY A 29 -7.98 -4.42 4.25
C GLY A 29 -7.91 -5.52 5.32
N HIS A 30 -7.31 -5.23 6.47
CA HIS A 30 -7.86 -5.63 7.78
C HIS A 30 -7.87 -4.45 8.78
N GLY A 31 -7.76 -3.23 8.25
CA GLY A 31 -7.57 -1.99 8.99
C GLY A 31 -8.41 -0.81 8.51
N ILE A 32 -9.62 -1.05 7.98
CA ILE A 32 -10.68 -0.05 8.15
C ILE A 32 -11.10 -0.15 9.62
N PRO A 33 -10.44 0.65 10.46
CA PRO A 33 -10.96 1.97 10.67
C PRO A 33 -9.93 3.02 10.24
N TYR A 34 -10.28 3.79 9.20
CA TYR A 34 -10.21 5.25 9.41
C TYR A 34 -10.70 5.48 10.82
N GLY A 35 -9.83 5.98 11.70
CA GLY A 35 -10.17 6.21 13.09
C GLY A 35 -11.56 6.82 13.15
N HIS A 36 -12.50 6.03 13.68
CA HIS A 36 -13.96 6.21 13.76
C HIS A 36 -14.78 5.37 12.77
N ARG A 37 -15.54 4.43 13.36
CA ARG A 37 -16.93 4.08 13.00
C ARG A 37 -17.41 4.88 11.82
N ARG A 38 -17.80 4.24 10.70
CA ARG A 38 -18.59 4.83 9.59
C ARG A 38 -18.61 6.35 9.72
N PRO A 39 -17.63 7.12 9.21
CA PRO A 39 -17.85 8.56 9.17
C PRO A 39 -19.16 8.68 8.45
N ARG A 40 -20.16 9.16 9.19
CA ARG A 40 -21.47 9.51 8.68
C ARG A 40 -21.21 10.13 7.32
N ILE A 41 -21.55 9.43 6.24
CA ILE A 41 -21.32 9.90 4.87
C ILE A 41 -22.05 11.25 4.68
N ASP A 42 -23.07 11.47 5.50
CA ASP A 42 -23.79 12.69 5.81
C ASP A 42 -22.98 13.82 6.52
N LYS A 43 -21.71 13.60 6.85
CA LYS A 43 -20.79 14.59 7.45
C LYS A 43 -19.43 14.69 6.76
N LEU A 44 -19.23 14.04 5.61
CA LEU A 44 -18.12 14.42 4.75
C LEU A 44 -18.34 15.90 4.38
N PRO A 45 -17.40 16.82 4.66
CA PRO A 45 -17.53 18.18 4.18
C PRO A 45 -17.77 18.12 2.67
N LYS A 46 -18.54 19.07 2.14
CA LYS A 46 -18.63 19.27 0.68
C LYS A 46 -17.22 19.55 0.19
N ILE A 47 -16.50 18.52 -0.21
CA ILE A 47 -15.15 18.64 -0.73
C ILE A 47 -15.31 19.21 -2.15
N SER A 48 -15.35 20.53 -2.26
CA SER A 48 -14.70 21.17 -3.39
C SER A 48 -13.20 20.98 -3.18
N MET A 49 -12.54 20.23 -4.04
CA MET A 49 -11.09 20.31 -4.19
C MET A 49 -10.76 21.78 -4.52
N PRO A 50 -10.29 22.57 -3.55
CA PRO A 50 -8.88 22.62 -3.17
C PRO A 50 -8.59 22.73 -1.65
N ASP A 51 -9.57 22.59 -0.75
CA ASP A 51 -9.40 22.94 0.68
C ASP A 51 -9.42 21.73 1.66
N SER A 52 -9.30 20.51 1.12
CA SER A 52 -9.42 19.26 1.89
C SER A 52 -8.11 18.86 2.59
N GLY A 53 -7.59 19.74 3.46
CA GLY A 53 -6.35 19.52 4.22
C GLY A 53 -6.16 18.05 4.63
N ASN A 54 -5.00 17.48 4.28
CA ASN A 54 -4.53 16.09 4.48
C ASN A 54 -5.45 14.90 4.14
N TRP A 55 -6.77 15.05 4.01
CA TRP A 55 -7.72 13.94 3.92
C TRP A 55 -8.27 13.73 2.51
N GLY A 56 -8.34 14.78 1.68
CA GLY A 56 -8.67 14.62 0.26
C GLY A 56 -7.58 13.90 -0.55
N SER A 57 -6.33 13.98 -0.10
CA SER A 57 -5.20 13.23 -0.67
C SER A 57 -5.25 11.74 -0.33
N ILE A 58 -5.78 11.35 0.83
CA ILE A 58 -5.80 9.94 1.26
C ILE A 58 -6.79 9.10 0.42
N GLY A 59 -7.87 9.68 -0.12
CA GLY A 59 -8.75 8.98 -1.07
C GLY A 59 -8.17 8.88 -2.49
N LEU A 60 -7.35 9.86 -2.89
CA LEU A 60 -6.75 9.91 -4.23
C LEU A 60 -5.55 8.99 -4.36
N CYS A 61 -4.74 8.81 -3.32
CA CYS A 61 -3.52 8.00 -3.43
C CYS A 61 -3.76 6.50 -3.69
N PRO A 62 -4.68 5.80 -3.01
CA PRO A 62 -5.06 4.43 -3.38
C PRO A 62 -5.56 4.37 -4.82
N SER A 63 -6.34 5.35 -5.23
CA SER A 63 -6.87 5.43 -6.60
C SER A 63 -5.79 5.68 -7.63
N ALA A 64 -4.81 6.53 -7.34
CA ALA A 64 -3.67 6.79 -8.23
C ALA A 64 -2.82 5.54 -8.44
N ARG A 65 -2.71 4.68 -7.41
CA ARG A 65 -1.92 3.44 -7.45
C ARG A 65 -2.64 2.28 -8.13
N HIS A 66 -3.95 2.15 -7.90
CA HIS A 66 -4.69 0.94 -8.23
C HIS A 66 -5.87 1.18 -9.20
N ALA A 67 -6.27 2.44 -9.39
CA ALA A 67 -7.37 2.85 -10.26
C ALA A 67 -6.94 3.94 -11.27
N SER A 68 -5.68 3.91 -11.74
CA SER A 68 -5.21 4.80 -12.81
C SER A 68 -6.06 4.62 -14.08
N ASN A 69 -6.32 5.71 -14.78
CA ASN A 69 -7.16 5.79 -15.98
C ASN A 69 -6.63 6.88 -16.93
N PRO A 70 -5.92 6.51 -18.02
CA PRO A 70 -5.31 7.47 -18.94
C PRO A 70 -6.32 8.32 -19.71
N ASP A 71 -7.58 7.89 -19.80
CA ASP A 71 -8.63 8.60 -20.53
C ASP A 71 -9.35 9.66 -19.67
N LYS A 72 -8.92 9.84 -18.42
CA LYS A 72 -9.60 10.70 -17.43
C LYS A 72 -8.70 11.82 -16.87
N PRO A 73 -8.32 12.82 -17.70
CA PRO A 73 -7.57 13.98 -17.23
C PRO A 73 -8.37 14.83 -16.22
N PRO A 74 -7.72 15.66 -15.38
CA PRO A 74 -6.28 15.93 -15.35
C PRO A 74 -5.47 14.98 -14.44
N PHE A 75 -6.14 14.18 -13.62
CA PHE A 75 -5.48 13.31 -12.64
C PHE A 75 -5.20 11.91 -13.16
N TYR A 76 -5.79 11.53 -14.30
CA TYR A 76 -5.60 10.24 -14.94
C TYR A 76 -5.88 9.06 -14.01
N LEU A 77 -6.95 9.16 -13.24
CA LEU A 77 -7.40 8.14 -12.30
C LEU A 77 -8.92 8.19 -12.13
N ASP A 78 -9.50 7.05 -11.80
CA ASP A 78 -10.87 6.99 -11.35
C ASP A 78 -10.94 7.25 -9.84
N THR A 79 -11.88 8.10 -9.40
CA THR A 79 -12.08 8.40 -7.99
C THR A 79 -13.10 7.44 -7.38
N PRO A 80 -12.92 6.99 -6.12
CA PRO A 80 -13.88 6.11 -5.46
C PRO A 80 -15.09 6.88 -4.94
N PHE A 81 -15.14 8.19 -5.22
CA PHE A 81 -16.20 9.10 -4.84
C PHE A 81 -16.61 9.95 -6.04
N ALA A 82 -17.90 10.20 -6.16
CA ALA A 82 -18.50 11.10 -7.14
C ALA A 82 -19.46 12.07 -6.43
N ILE A 83 -19.60 13.28 -6.95
CA ILE A 83 -20.63 14.22 -6.50
C ILE A 83 -21.86 14.04 -7.39
N VAL A 84 -22.94 13.53 -6.80
CA VAL A 84 -24.24 13.34 -7.47
C VAL A 84 -25.27 14.13 -6.66
N ASP A 85 -25.97 15.06 -7.31
CA ASP A 85 -26.93 15.97 -6.67
C ASP A 85 -26.36 16.75 -5.47
N GLY A 86 -25.09 17.17 -5.58
CA GLY A 86 -24.39 17.91 -4.53
C GLY A 86 -24.04 17.09 -3.29
N LYS A 87 -24.16 15.76 -3.36
CA LYS A 87 -23.78 14.82 -2.30
C LYS A 87 -22.67 13.89 -2.78
N THR A 88 -21.73 13.60 -1.89
CA THR A 88 -20.70 12.60 -2.12
C THR A 88 -21.32 11.20 -2.09
N GLN A 89 -21.15 10.46 -3.17
CA GLN A 89 -21.52 9.06 -3.30
C GLN A 89 -20.27 8.22 -3.56
N ILE A 90 -20.27 6.99 -3.05
CA ILE A 90 -19.21 6.01 -3.35
C ILE A 90 -19.45 5.47 -4.76
N VAL A 91 -18.37 5.28 -5.50
CA VAL A 91 -18.33 4.62 -6.81
C VAL A 91 -17.87 3.18 -6.57
N PRO A 92 -18.80 2.20 -6.46
CA PRO A 92 -18.47 0.85 -5.98
C PRO A 92 -17.41 0.16 -6.84
N GLU A 93 -17.48 0.32 -8.16
CA GLU A 93 -16.55 -0.31 -9.09
C GLU A 93 -15.09 0.16 -8.91
N VAL A 94 -14.88 1.41 -8.49
CA VAL A 94 -13.54 1.94 -8.22
C VAL A 94 -13.07 1.50 -6.83
N PHE A 95 -13.99 1.47 -5.87
CA PHE A 95 -13.70 0.98 -4.52
C PHE A 95 -13.27 -0.50 -4.56
N ASP A 96 -14.02 -1.34 -5.26
CA ASP A 96 -13.74 -2.76 -5.42
C ASP A 96 -12.43 -2.98 -6.17
N LYS A 97 -12.14 -2.16 -7.18
CA LYS A 97 -10.85 -2.18 -7.90
C LYS A 97 -9.67 -1.88 -6.99
N VAL A 98 -9.80 -0.90 -6.09
CA VAL A 98 -8.76 -0.58 -5.10
C VAL A 98 -8.65 -1.68 -4.04
N ALA A 99 -9.78 -2.22 -3.57
CA ALA A 99 -9.79 -3.31 -2.59
C ALA A 99 -9.11 -4.58 -3.12
N ALA A 100 -9.41 -4.97 -4.37
CA ALA A 100 -8.84 -6.15 -5.03
C ALA A 100 -7.34 -6.08 -5.32
N SER A 101 -6.68 -5.01 -4.87
CA SER A 101 -5.25 -4.79 -5.04
C SER A 101 -4.52 -4.67 -3.70
N ASP A 102 -5.18 -5.12 -2.64
CA ASP A 102 -4.57 -5.35 -1.35
C ASP A 102 -3.43 -6.38 -1.49
N PRO A 103 -2.21 -6.07 -1.05
CA PRO A 103 -1.15 -7.06 -0.92
C PRO A 103 -1.58 -8.35 -0.22
N ALA A 104 -2.48 -8.27 0.76
CA ALA A 104 -3.01 -9.43 1.48
C ALA A 104 -3.68 -10.45 0.55
N ASP A 105 -4.49 -9.95 -0.39
CA ASP A 105 -5.23 -10.78 -1.33
C ASP A 105 -4.30 -11.42 -2.39
N GLU A 106 -3.13 -10.82 -2.63
CA GLU A 106 -2.15 -11.36 -3.58
C GLU A 106 -1.25 -12.46 -2.95
N VAL A 107 -1.20 -12.59 -1.62
CA VAL A 107 -0.33 -13.58 -0.94
C VAL A 107 -0.61 -15.02 -1.39
N ASP A 108 -1.87 -15.43 -1.44
CA ASP A 108 -2.22 -16.80 -1.87
C ASP A 108 -1.85 -17.05 -3.32
N ARG A 109 -2.05 -16.03 -4.17
CA ARG A 109 -1.67 -16.10 -5.57
C ARG A 109 -0.16 -16.15 -5.74
N PHE A 110 0.60 -15.39 -4.97
CA PHE A 110 2.06 -15.48 -4.90
C PHE A 110 2.53 -16.89 -4.55
N LEU A 111 1.93 -17.53 -3.54
CA LEU A 111 2.28 -18.89 -3.14
C LEU A 111 1.90 -19.96 -4.18
N ALA A 112 0.91 -19.70 -5.03
CA ALA A 112 0.52 -20.61 -6.10
C ALA A 112 1.37 -20.48 -7.37
N GLN A 113 2.16 -19.40 -7.51
CA GLN A 113 3.04 -19.20 -8.66
C GLN A 113 4.26 -20.15 -8.59
N PRO A 114 4.97 -20.41 -9.70
CA PRO A 114 6.22 -21.17 -9.68
C PRO A 114 7.43 -20.33 -9.24
N GLU A 115 7.45 -19.05 -9.60
CA GLU A 115 8.55 -18.13 -9.28
C GLU A 115 8.42 -17.54 -7.88
N ARG A 116 9.54 -17.29 -7.21
CA ARG A 116 9.60 -16.68 -5.88
C ARG A 116 10.53 -15.48 -5.88
N LEU A 117 10.20 -14.51 -5.05
CA LEU A 117 11.14 -13.45 -4.68
C LEU A 117 12.29 -14.09 -3.90
N ASN A 118 13.52 -13.66 -4.16
CA ASN A 118 14.72 -14.09 -3.44
C ASN A 118 14.68 -13.62 -1.98
N ALA A 119 14.12 -12.43 -1.74
CA ALA A 119 13.99 -11.88 -0.40
C ALA A 119 12.89 -10.81 -0.33
N ILE A 120 12.24 -10.72 0.82
CA ILE A 120 11.22 -9.72 1.14
C ILE A 120 11.58 -9.06 2.47
N LEU A 121 11.62 -7.72 2.53
CA LEU A 121 11.76 -6.93 3.75
C LEU A 121 10.55 -6.01 3.91
N ILE A 122 9.82 -6.17 5.01
CA ILE A 122 8.78 -5.23 5.44
C ILE A 122 9.42 -4.24 6.42
N PHE A 123 9.68 -3.02 5.95
CA PHE A 123 10.27 -1.96 6.75
C PHE A 123 9.23 -0.91 7.16
N HIS A 124 9.09 -0.64 8.47
CA HIS A 124 8.12 0.32 8.97
C HIS A 124 8.66 1.15 10.14
N GLY A 125 8.38 2.46 10.14
CA GLY A 125 8.70 3.33 11.29
C GLY A 125 7.61 3.29 12.37
N ASN A 126 7.97 3.39 13.65
CA ASN A 126 6.99 3.39 14.75
C ASN A 126 6.39 4.80 15.02
N GLN A 127 6.99 5.87 14.47
CA GLN A 127 6.50 7.25 14.66
C GLN A 127 5.55 7.72 13.55
N THR A 128 4.96 6.79 12.80
CA THR A 128 4.06 7.08 11.66
C THR A 128 2.58 7.03 12.02
N ALA A 129 2.24 6.82 13.30
CA ALA A 129 0.91 6.47 13.78
C ALA A 129 -0.22 7.43 13.37
N THR A 130 0.09 8.69 13.07
CA THR A 130 -0.89 9.70 12.63
C THR A 130 -1.28 9.58 11.15
N ILE A 131 -0.53 8.81 10.35
CA ILE A 131 -0.74 8.67 8.89
C ILE A 131 -0.89 7.19 8.50
N VAL A 132 0.05 6.33 8.93
CA VAL A 132 0.01 4.88 8.71
C VAL A 132 0.38 4.21 10.03
N PRO A 133 -0.59 3.68 10.79
CA PRO A 133 -0.34 2.96 12.04
C PRO A 133 0.60 1.77 11.83
N VAL A 134 1.57 1.59 12.75
CA VAL A 134 2.55 0.50 12.69
C VAL A 134 1.89 -0.87 12.82
N GLU A 135 0.72 -0.93 13.46
CA GLU A 135 -0.12 -2.11 13.59
C GLU A 135 -0.49 -2.71 12.23
N LEU A 136 -0.70 -1.89 11.20
CA LEU A 136 -1.03 -2.38 9.85
C LEU A 136 0.13 -3.17 9.22
N ALA A 137 1.37 -2.80 9.54
CA ALA A 137 2.54 -3.54 9.07
C ALA A 137 2.77 -4.82 9.89
N ARG A 138 2.49 -4.79 11.20
CA ARG A 138 2.53 -5.99 12.06
C ARG A 138 1.45 -7.01 11.65
N ASP A 139 0.25 -6.55 11.31
CA ASP A 139 -0.81 -7.42 10.80
C ASP A 139 -0.40 -8.08 9.47
N PHE A 140 0.30 -7.35 8.62
CA PHE A 140 0.82 -7.88 7.36
C PHE A 140 1.98 -8.86 7.55
N ASP A 141 2.95 -8.55 8.43
CA ASP A 141 4.01 -9.47 8.87
C ASP A 141 3.43 -10.79 9.40
N LYS A 142 2.42 -10.68 10.27
CA LYS A 142 1.69 -11.84 10.77
C LYS A 142 1.02 -12.63 9.64
N LEU A 143 0.35 -11.95 8.70
CA LEU A 143 -0.30 -12.62 7.56
C LEU A 143 0.72 -13.41 6.73
N LEU A 144 1.85 -12.79 6.37
CA LEU A 144 2.91 -13.44 5.60
C LEU A 144 3.48 -14.66 6.36
N SER A 145 3.71 -14.50 7.67
CA SER A 145 4.17 -15.58 8.55
C SER A 145 3.18 -16.74 8.61
N ASP A 146 1.89 -16.45 8.83
CA ASP A 146 0.82 -17.46 8.92
C ASP A 146 0.64 -18.23 7.61
N ARG A 147 0.96 -17.60 6.47
CA ARG A 147 0.91 -18.21 5.13
C ARG A 147 2.23 -18.87 4.70
N GLY A 148 3.26 -18.82 5.55
CA GLY A 148 4.55 -19.44 5.26
C GLY A 148 5.36 -18.72 4.18
N VAL A 149 5.17 -17.41 4.01
CA VAL A 149 6.01 -16.59 3.12
C VAL A 149 7.29 -16.21 3.88
N GLU A 150 8.45 -16.55 3.33
CA GLU A 150 9.74 -16.11 3.89
C GLU A 150 9.93 -14.60 3.69
N HIS A 151 10.17 -13.89 4.80
CA HIS A 151 10.40 -12.44 4.81
C HIS A 151 11.12 -12.00 6.09
N GLU A 152 11.68 -10.80 6.05
CA GLU A 152 12.16 -10.07 7.21
C GLU A 152 11.21 -8.93 7.56
N TYR A 153 11.05 -8.68 8.86
CA TYR A 153 10.30 -7.54 9.38
C TYR A 153 11.22 -6.67 10.22
N LEU A 154 11.27 -5.37 9.90
CA LEU A 154 12.07 -4.38 10.61
C LEU A 154 11.22 -3.17 11.00
N GLU A 155 11.07 -2.98 12.30
CA GLU A 155 10.42 -1.83 12.88
C GLU A 155 11.46 -0.81 13.38
N GLU A 156 11.49 0.39 12.80
CA GLU A 156 12.41 1.48 13.18
C GLU A 156 11.77 2.38 14.24
N ALA A 157 12.33 2.34 15.46
CA ALA A 157 11.80 3.04 16.63
C ALA A 157 11.70 4.56 16.44
N ASN A 158 12.61 5.16 15.67
CA ASN A 158 12.64 6.60 15.39
C ASN A 158 12.20 6.96 13.97
N GLY A 159 11.61 6.02 13.23
CA GLY A 159 11.23 6.21 11.83
C GLY A 159 9.90 6.98 11.73
N GLY A 160 9.94 8.16 11.11
CA GLY A 160 8.75 8.96 10.78
C GLY A 160 8.19 8.63 9.40
N HIS A 161 7.05 9.25 9.01
CA HIS A 161 6.43 9.00 7.68
C HIS A 161 7.24 9.56 6.50
N CYS A 162 8.16 10.49 6.75
CA CYS A 162 9.08 11.05 5.76
C CYS A 162 10.55 11.03 6.22
N ASP A 163 10.81 10.70 7.48
CA ASP A 163 12.13 10.72 8.10
C ASP A 163 12.70 9.29 8.18
N PHE A 164 12.85 8.65 7.02
CA PHE A 164 13.30 7.27 6.94
C PHE A 164 14.81 7.15 6.87
N LEU A 165 15.32 6.14 7.56
CA LEU A 165 16.67 5.63 7.36
C LEU A 165 16.62 4.62 6.22
N PHE A 166 17.23 4.95 5.08
CA PHE A 166 17.33 4.03 3.94
C PHE A 166 18.42 2.97 4.11
N THR A 167 19.33 3.15 5.05
CA THR A 167 20.46 2.25 5.28
C THR A 167 20.03 0.78 5.44
N PRO A 168 19.02 0.43 6.24
CA PRO A 168 18.57 -0.96 6.34
C PRO A 168 18.06 -1.53 5.01
N VAL A 169 17.27 -0.74 4.27
CA VAL A 169 16.72 -1.14 2.95
C VAL A 169 17.84 -1.37 1.93
N VAL A 170 18.80 -0.45 1.85
CA VAL A 170 19.95 -0.57 0.93
C VAL A 170 20.85 -1.73 1.32
N THR A 171 21.08 -1.94 2.63
CA THR A 171 21.88 -3.08 3.13
C THR A 171 21.21 -4.40 2.77
N PHE A 172 19.91 -4.52 2.99
CA PHE A 172 19.12 -5.70 2.64
C PHE A 172 19.18 -5.96 1.14
N MET A 173 18.87 -4.95 0.30
CA MET A 173 18.96 -5.09 -1.15
C MET A 173 20.37 -5.50 -1.60
N SER A 174 21.43 -4.91 -1.05
CA SER A 174 22.80 -5.28 -1.39
C SER A 174 23.15 -6.73 -1.04
N ALA A 175 22.50 -7.32 -0.04
CA ALA A 175 22.74 -8.70 0.38
C ALA A 175 21.97 -9.73 -0.48
N HIS A 176 20.83 -9.33 -1.04
CA HIS A 176 19.90 -10.25 -1.71
C HIS A 176 19.77 -10.05 -3.23
N LEU A 177 20.16 -8.88 -3.76
CA LEU A 177 20.21 -8.67 -5.20
C LEU A 177 21.40 -9.42 -5.79
N VAL A 178 21.10 -10.43 -6.59
CA VAL A 178 22.05 -11.11 -7.46
C VAL A 178 22.04 -10.38 -8.81
N GLY A 179 23.19 -9.86 -9.21
CA GLY A 179 23.40 -9.42 -10.58
C GLY A 179 23.60 -10.64 -11.49
N GLU A 180 23.26 -10.51 -12.78
CA GLU A 180 23.82 -11.41 -13.77
C GLU A 180 25.35 -11.22 -13.76
N GLU A 181 26.11 -12.30 -13.58
CA GLU A 181 27.55 -12.25 -13.90
C GLU A 181 27.65 -11.84 -15.37
N GLN A 182 28.22 -10.66 -15.64
CA GLN A 182 28.53 -10.26 -17.00
C GLN A 182 29.49 -11.30 -17.59
N PRO A 183 29.19 -11.88 -18.76
CA PRO A 183 30.03 -12.88 -19.40
C PRO A 183 31.41 -12.32 -19.80
#